data_AF-A0A920P6B8-F1
#
_entry.id   AF-A0A920P6B8-F1
#
_cell.length_a   1.000
_cell.length_b   1.000
_cell.length_c   1.000
_cell.angle_alpha   90.00
_cell.angle_beta   90.00
_cell.angle_gamma   90.00
#
_symmetry.space_group_name_H-M   'P 1'
#
loop_
_entity.id
_entity.type
_entity.pdbx_description
1 polymer ?
#
loop_
_entity_poly.entity_id
_entity_poly.type
_entity_poly.pdbx_seq_one_letter_code
_entity_poly.pdbx_strand_id
1 'polypeptide(L)'
;MQRHGHTPIALVGGGTGLIGDPSGKTAERQLLTKEIAAENAEGIRAQLAHFLDFDVKSNPAIMRNNLDWLGQLSLVDFLRDIGKHFSVNQLIAKESVKRRLENEETGLSYTEFSYALLQSYDFLKLYRRDQCTVQLGGSDQWGNITAGTDLVRRVAGGKAFGVVSPLLTNSSGTKFGKTEAGNVWLDPELTSPFAFYQFWVNTDDRDVMGFLRCFSLLSQSEIGELEQATQAEPEKRIAQKALADEVTHRVHGETGLASARKATRLFLEGIYQG
;
A
#
# COMPACT_ATOMS: atom_id res chain seq x y z
N MET A 1 5.81 -5.41 -12.06
CA MET A 1 6.16 -4.21 -12.86
C MET A 1 7.66 -4.08 -13.09
N GLN A 2 8.48 -3.80 -12.06
CA GLN A 2 9.91 -3.56 -12.26
C GLN A 2 10.67 -4.75 -12.87
N ARG A 3 10.42 -5.96 -12.39
CA ARG A 3 10.97 -7.21 -12.95
C ARG A 3 10.60 -7.45 -14.44
N HIS A 4 9.65 -6.70 -14.98
CA HIS A 4 9.18 -6.80 -16.36
C HIS A 4 9.59 -5.56 -17.18
N GLY A 5 10.59 -4.80 -16.73
CA GLY A 5 11.18 -3.69 -17.48
C GLY A 5 10.49 -2.33 -17.32
N HIS A 6 9.44 -2.24 -16.50
CA HIS A 6 8.78 -0.95 -16.21
C HIS A 6 9.49 -0.19 -15.10
N THR A 7 9.48 1.14 -15.15
CA THR A 7 10.04 2.00 -14.10
C THR A 7 8.99 2.28 -13.03
N PRO A 8 9.11 1.74 -11.80
CA PRO A 8 8.16 2.04 -10.73
C PRO A 8 8.45 3.43 -10.15
N ILE A 9 7.38 4.18 -9.85
CA ILE A 9 7.47 5.46 -9.14
C ILE A 9 6.79 5.30 -7.78
N ALA A 10 7.57 5.38 -6.72
CA ALA A 10 7.07 5.46 -5.35
C ALA A 10 6.81 6.93 -5.00
N LEU A 11 5.52 7.31 -4.94
CA LEU A 11 5.13 8.66 -4.54
C LEU A 11 4.86 8.71 -3.04
N VAL A 12 5.67 9.48 -2.32
CA VAL A 12 5.37 9.86 -0.93
C VAL A 12 4.42 11.04 -0.91
N GLY A 13 3.35 10.88 -0.13
CA GLY A 13 2.35 11.90 0.09
C GLY A 13 2.74 12.93 1.14
N GLY A 14 3.89 13.61 1.00
CA GLY A 14 4.30 14.62 1.98
C GLY A 14 3.36 15.83 2.05
N GLY A 15 2.84 16.28 0.91
CA GLY A 15 1.84 17.34 0.83
C GLY A 15 0.43 16.83 1.15
N THR A 16 0.02 15.69 0.56
CA THR A 16 -1.31 15.12 0.81
C THR A 16 -1.48 14.57 2.24
N GLY A 17 -0.39 14.22 2.91
CA GLY A 17 -0.35 13.84 4.32
C GLY A 17 -0.71 14.98 5.28
N LEU A 18 -0.53 16.23 4.86
CA LEU A 18 -0.96 17.42 5.60
C LEU A 18 -2.47 17.73 5.43
N ILE A 19 -3.17 16.96 4.59
CA ILE A 19 -4.60 17.13 4.29
C ILE A 19 -5.39 15.93 4.84
N GLY A 20 -4.90 14.72 4.55
CA GLY A 20 -5.54 13.46 4.96
C GLY A 20 -6.54 12.92 3.93
N ASP A 21 -6.41 11.64 3.58
CA ASP A 21 -7.33 10.96 2.66
C ASP A 21 -8.59 10.48 3.40
N PRO A 22 -9.80 10.95 3.00
CA PRO A 22 -11.06 10.47 3.58
C PRO A 22 -11.51 9.11 3.04
N SER A 23 -10.88 8.59 1.98
CA SER A 23 -11.31 7.36 1.29
C SER A 23 -11.28 6.14 2.23
N GLY A 24 -12.42 5.47 2.36
CA GLY A 24 -12.56 4.30 3.23
C GLY A 24 -12.48 4.60 4.75
N LYS A 25 -12.54 5.88 5.16
CA LYS A 25 -12.50 6.30 6.57
C LYS A 25 -13.85 6.80 7.06
N THR A 26 -14.07 6.69 8.36
CA THR A 26 -15.30 7.12 9.07
C THR A 26 -15.10 8.36 9.94
N ALA A 27 -13.85 8.75 10.21
CA ALA A 27 -13.50 9.90 11.05
C ALA A 27 -12.40 10.73 10.37
N GLU A 28 -12.34 12.01 10.72
CA GLU A 28 -11.32 12.95 10.25
C GLU A 28 -9.93 12.55 10.76
N ARG A 29 -8.89 12.77 9.93
CA ARG A 29 -7.51 12.45 10.30
C ARG A 29 -6.89 13.56 11.14
N GLN A 30 -6.06 13.18 12.11
CA GLN A 30 -5.13 14.13 12.71
C GLN A 30 -4.10 14.58 11.67
N LEU A 31 -3.91 15.90 11.59
CA LEU A 31 -2.93 16.51 10.71
C LEU A 31 -1.53 16.32 11.28
N LEU A 32 -0.61 15.83 10.46
CA LEU A 32 0.80 15.66 10.85
C LEU A 32 1.54 17.00 10.79
N THR A 33 2.56 17.18 11.62
CA THR A 33 3.52 18.28 11.42
C THR A 33 4.44 17.97 10.24
N LYS A 34 5.11 18.99 9.70
CA LYS A 34 6.03 18.81 8.57
C LYS A 34 7.22 17.93 8.93
N GLU A 35 7.68 18.05 10.17
CA GLU A 35 8.81 17.30 10.71
C GLU A 35 8.49 15.80 10.78
N ILE A 36 7.34 15.44 11.35
CA ILE A 36 6.86 14.05 11.42
C ILE A 36 6.61 13.50 10.01
N ALA A 37 6.05 14.31 9.11
CA ALA A 37 5.82 13.89 7.73
C ALA A 37 7.14 13.58 6.99
N ALA A 38 8.19 14.36 7.25
CA ALA A 38 9.52 14.14 6.68
C ALA A 38 10.21 12.90 7.26
N GLU A 39 10.13 12.70 8.58
CA GLU A 39 10.65 11.50 9.25
C GLU A 39 9.98 10.23 8.71
N ASN A 40 8.64 10.23 8.64
CA ASN A 40 7.88 9.11 8.06
C ASN A 40 8.25 8.85 6.59
N ALA A 41 8.52 9.90 5.81
CA ALA A 41 8.92 9.75 4.41
C ALA A 41 10.24 8.98 4.27
N GLU A 42 11.23 9.26 5.13
CA GLU A 42 12.51 8.54 5.10
C GLU A 42 12.37 7.11 5.63
N GLY A 43 11.56 6.89 6.67
CA GLY A 43 11.24 5.54 7.14
C GLY A 43 10.57 4.69 6.05
N ILE A 44 9.61 5.26 5.32
CA ILE A 44 8.96 4.61 4.18
C ILE A 44 9.97 4.36 3.04
N ARG A 45 10.91 5.27 2.79
CA ARG A 45 11.97 5.10 1.79
C ARG A 45 12.80 3.86 2.08
N ALA A 46 13.29 3.75 3.31
CA ALA A 46 14.08 2.60 3.76
C ALA A 46 13.29 1.29 3.58
N GLN A 47 12.01 1.29 3.95
CA GLN A 47 11.15 0.11 3.77
C GLN A 47 10.95 -0.26 2.30
N LEU A 48 10.72 0.71 1.42
CA LEU A 48 10.50 0.47 -0.01
C LEU A 48 11.76 -0.05 -0.73
N ALA A 49 12.96 0.28 -0.24
CA ALA A 49 14.23 -0.22 -0.78
C ALA A 49 14.37 -1.75 -0.69
N HIS A 50 13.60 -2.40 0.18
CA HIS A 50 13.52 -3.87 0.22
C HIS A 50 12.72 -4.49 -0.95
N PHE A 51 11.86 -3.71 -1.60
CA PHE A 51 10.93 -4.20 -2.63
C PHE A 51 11.21 -3.64 -4.03
N LEU A 52 11.89 -2.49 -4.09
CA LEU A 52 12.17 -1.75 -5.31
C LEU A 52 13.68 -1.57 -5.44
N ASP A 53 14.20 -1.86 -6.62
CA ASP A 53 15.61 -1.66 -6.93
C ASP A 53 15.83 -0.22 -7.43
N PHE A 54 16.48 0.61 -6.61
CA PHE A 54 16.77 2.00 -6.95
C PHE A 54 18.06 2.16 -7.78
N ASP A 55 18.88 1.12 -7.87
CA ASP A 55 20.23 1.16 -8.44
C ASP A 55 20.34 0.38 -9.77
N VAL A 56 19.30 -0.38 -10.15
CA VAL A 56 19.25 -1.10 -11.43
C VAL A 56 19.39 -0.14 -12.61
N LYS A 57 20.30 -0.46 -13.54
CA LYS A 57 20.65 0.43 -14.66
C LYS A 57 19.53 0.61 -15.70
N SER A 58 18.69 -0.40 -15.91
CA SER A 58 17.70 -0.41 -16.99
C SER A 58 16.43 0.37 -16.67
N ASN A 59 15.92 0.25 -15.45
CA ASN A 59 14.63 0.78 -15.02
C ASN A 59 14.63 1.03 -13.50
N PRO A 60 15.51 1.92 -13.01
CA PRO A 60 15.65 2.19 -11.59
C PRO A 60 14.34 2.73 -11.02
N ALA A 61 13.99 2.28 -9.82
CA ALA A 61 12.86 2.86 -9.11
C ALA A 61 13.09 4.34 -8.84
N ILE A 62 12.02 5.13 -8.92
CA ILE A 62 12.08 6.57 -8.67
C ILE A 62 11.23 6.86 -7.44
N MET A 63 11.83 7.57 -6.47
CA MET A 63 11.08 8.12 -5.36
C MET A 63 10.77 9.59 -5.63
N ARG A 64 9.51 9.98 -5.42
CA ARG A 64 9.04 11.37 -5.53
C ARG A 64 8.29 11.75 -4.26
N ASN A 65 8.29 13.03 -3.92
CA ASN A 65 7.47 13.56 -2.83
C ASN A 65 6.54 14.63 -3.40
N ASN A 66 5.22 14.46 -3.24
CA ASN A 66 4.28 15.46 -3.78
C ASN A 66 4.34 16.81 -3.07
N LEU A 67 5.01 16.91 -1.92
CA LEU A 67 5.31 18.19 -1.29
C LEU A 67 6.12 19.11 -2.22
N ASP A 68 6.95 18.55 -3.12
CA ASP A 68 7.78 19.30 -4.05
C ASP A 68 6.96 20.24 -4.95
N TRP A 69 5.74 19.84 -5.33
CA TRP A 69 4.85 20.66 -6.15
C TRP A 69 3.65 21.19 -5.38
N LEU A 70 3.12 20.47 -4.40
CA LEU A 70 1.98 20.93 -3.60
C LEU A 70 2.39 22.03 -2.62
N GLY A 71 3.59 21.97 -2.05
CA GLY A 71 4.09 22.96 -1.09
C GLY A 71 4.37 24.34 -1.69
N GLN A 72 4.46 24.43 -3.01
CA GLN A 72 4.70 25.67 -3.76
C GLN A 72 3.49 26.08 -4.61
N LEU A 73 2.37 25.37 -4.47
CA LEU A 73 1.21 25.54 -5.33
C LEU A 73 0.41 26.78 -4.94
N SER A 74 0.31 27.73 -5.86
CA SER A 74 -0.60 28.88 -5.73
C SER A 74 -2.05 28.39 -5.70
N LEU A 75 -2.78 28.75 -4.65
CA LEU A 75 -4.18 28.36 -4.47
C LEU A 75 -5.05 28.86 -5.64
N VAL A 76 -4.85 30.11 -6.07
CA VAL A 76 -5.63 30.70 -7.17
C VAL A 76 -5.37 29.96 -8.48
N ASP A 77 -4.11 29.67 -8.78
CA ASP A 77 -3.76 28.92 -10.00
C ASP A 77 -4.29 27.48 -9.92
N PHE A 78 -4.25 26.84 -8.76
CA PHE A 78 -4.82 25.51 -8.58
C PHE A 78 -6.32 25.49 -8.83
N LEU A 79 -7.09 26.40 -8.22
CA LEU A 79 -8.53 26.48 -8.41
C LEU A 79 -8.88 26.79 -9.88
N ARG A 80 -8.15 27.71 -10.51
CA ARG A 80 -8.38 28.11 -11.91
C ARG A 80 -8.01 27.02 -12.91
N ASP A 81 -6.84 26.41 -12.75
CA ASP A 81 -6.27 25.54 -13.78
C ASP A 81 -6.63 24.07 -13.57
N ILE A 82 -6.86 23.66 -12.32
CA ILE A 82 -7.18 22.28 -11.95
C ILE A 82 -8.61 22.17 -11.44
N GLY A 83 -9.01 23.00 -10.48
CA GLY A 83 -10.33 22.97 -9.85
C GLY A 83 -11.50 23.03 -10.85
N LYS A 84 -11.38 23.85 -11.91
CA LYS A 84 -12.39 23.96 -12.98
C LYS A 84 -12.73 22.64 -13.68
N HIS A 85 -11.86 21.64 -13.62
CA HIS A 85 -12.06 20.34 -14.26
C HIS A 85 -12.87 19.37 -13.41
N PHE A 86 -13.20 19.73 -12.17
CA PHE A 86 -13.95 18.89 -11.24
C PHE A 86 -15.35 19.45 -11.03
N SER A 87 -16.36 18.60 -11.27
CA SER A 87 -17.75 18.94 -10.94
C SER A 87 -18.02 18.60 -9.48
N VAL A 88 -18.52 19.58 -8.71
CA VAL A 88 -18.97 19.35 -7.33
C VAL A 88 -20.02 18.23 -7.28
N ASN A 89 -21.00 18.24 -8.19
CA ASN A 89 -22.05 17.22 -8.27
C ASN A 89 -21.47 15.81 -8.47
N GLN A 90 -20.41 15.67 -9.28
CA GLN A 90 -19.74 14.37 -9.48
C GLN A 90 -18.95 13.94 -8.24
N LEU A 91 -18.28 14.88 -7.57
CA LEU A 91 -17.50 14.58 -6.37
C LEU A 91 -18.38 14.10 -5.22
N ILE A 92 -19.51 14.76 -4.96
CA ILE A 92 -20.44 14.36 -3.88
C ILE A 92 -21.16 13.05 -4.17
N ALA A 93 -21.31 12.68 -5.45
CA ALA A 93 -21.92 11.42 -5.86
C ALA A 93 -20.99 10.21 -5.68
N LYS A 94 -19.69 10.41 -5.46
CA LYS A 94 -18.76 9.32 -5.17
C LYS A 94 -19.11 8.68 -3.84
N GLU A 95 -19.17 7.35 -3.82
CA GLU A 95 -19.63 6.58 -2.65
C GLU A 95 -18.84 6.88 -1.36
N SER A 96 -17.52 7.09 -1.47
CA SER A 96 -16.67 7.46 -0.34
C SER A 96 -17.04 8.81 0.29
N VAL A 97 -17.41 9.78 -0.54
CA VAL A 97 -17.79 11.14 -0.13
C VAL A 97 -19.24 11.17 0.34
N LYS A 98 -20.15 10.55 -0.43
CA LYS A 98 -21.58 10.47 -0.14
C LYS A 98 -21.85 9.95 1.28
N ARG A 99 -21.20 8.85 1.65
CA ARG A 99 -21.36 8.24 2.98
C ARG A 99 -20.93 9.14 4.14
N ARG A 100 -19.89 9.98 3.94
CA ARG A 100 -19.44 10.97 4.94
C ARG A 100 -20.38 12.17 5.01
N LEU A 101 -20.91 12.62 3.87
CA LEU A 101 -21.86 13.75 3.82
C LEU A 101 -23.21 13.43 4.46
N GLU A 102 -23.67 12.18 4.36
CA GLU A 102 -24.91 11.71 5.00
C GLU A 102 -24.80 11.60 6.54
N ASN A 103 -23.58 11.61 7.09
CA ASN A 103 -23.33 11.53 8.53
C ASN A 103 -22.99 12.92 9.09
N GLU A 104 -24.01 13.63 9.57
CA GLU A 104 -23.87 15.02 10.08
C GLU A 104 -22.95 15.14 11.30
N GLU A 105 -22.78 14.09 12.11
CA GLU A 105 -21.91 14.13 13.30
C GLU A 105 -20.41 14.15 12.96
N THR A 106 -20.02 13.58 11.81
CA THR A 106 -18.63 13.55 11.35
C THR A 106 -18.35 14.53 10.22
N GLY A 107 -19.36 14.82 9.38
CA GLY A 107 -19.27 15.75 8.26
C GLY A 107 -18.15 15.40 7.27
N LEU A 108 -17.82 16.31 6.36
CA LEU A 108 -16.61 16.24 5.53
C LEU A 108 -16.07 17.66 5.38
N SER A 109 -14.85 17.90 5.85
CA SER A 109 -14.24 19.23 5.75
C SER A 109 -13.89 19.55 4.29
N TYR A 110 -13.83 20.84 3.93
CA TYR A 110 -13.38 21.24 2.58
C TYR A 110 -11.96 20.75 2.29
N THR A 111 -11.12 20.69 3.33
CA THR A 111 -9.77 20.13 3.30
C THR A 111 -9.80 18.68 2.79
N GLU A 112 -10.55 17.78 3.45
CA GLU A 112 -10.70 16.39 3.01
C GLU A 112 -11.39 16.27 1.64
N PHE A 113 -12.40 17.11 1.37
CA PHE A 113 -13.10 17.13 0.08
C PHE A 113 -12.16 17.47 -1.09
N SER A 114 -11.16 18.33 -0.85
CA SER A 114 -10.18 18.73 -1.85
C SER A 114 -9.13 17.64 -2.16
N TYR A 115 -9.02 16.59 -1.34
CA TYR A 115 -7.99 15.55 -1.46
C TYR A 115 -7.95 14.89 -2.84
N ALA A 116 -9.12 14.57 -3.40
CA ALA A 116 -9.22 13.92 -4.70
C ALA A 116 -8.62 14.79 -5.82
N LEU A 117 -8.71 16.12 -5.72
CA LEU A 117 -8.13 17.05 -6.69
C LEU A 117 -6.60 17.04 -6.59
N LEU A 118 -6.07 16.99 -5.36
CA LEU A 118 -4.62 16.95 -5.11
C LEU A 118 -4.00 15.65 -5.63
N GLN A 119 -4.60 14.49 -5.33
CA GLN A 119 -4.12 13.21 -5.84
C GLN A 119 -4.25 13.12 -7.37
N SER A 120 -5.31 13.71 -7.95
CA SER A 120 -5.43 13.80 -9.41
C SER A 120 -4.32 14.66 -10.02
N TYR A 121 -3.99 15.77 -9.35
CA TYR A 121 -2.89 16.65 -9.76
C TYR A 121 -1.54 15.96 -9.67
N ASP A 122 -1.32 15.12 -8.67
CA ASP A 122 -0.12 14.28 -8.55
C ASP A 122 0.05 13.39 -9.80
N PHE A 123 -1.02 12.73 -10.26
CA PHE A 123 -0.94 11.89 -11.45
C PHE A 123 -0.63 12.74 -12.69
N LEU A 124 -1.27 13.91 -12.85
CA LEU A 124 -0.94 14.84 -13.94
C LEU A 124 0.52 15.31 -13.91
N LYS A 125 1.07 15.58 -12.71
CA LYS A 125 2.47 15.98 -12.54
C LYS A 125 3.43 14.87 -12.93
N LEU A 126 3.20 13.66 -12.42
CA LEU A 126 4.03 12.48 -12.75
C LEU A 126 3.89 12.10 -14.22
N TYR A 127 2.71 12.26 -14.82
CA TYR A 127 2.50 12.06 -16.26
C TYR A 127 3.38 13.00 -17.09
N ARG A 128 3.39 14.30 -16.74
CA ARG A 128 4.18 15.31 -17.46
C ARG A 128 5.69 15.20 -17.22
N ARG A 129 6.08 14.93 -15.98
CA ARG A 129 7.48 14.94 -15.53
C ARG A 129 8.20 13.62 -15.81
N ASP A 130 7.57 12.53 -15.42
CA ASP A 130 8.18 11.20 -15.36
C ASP A 130 7.53 10.23 -16.35
N GLN A 131 6.66 10.73 -17.25
CA GLN A 131 5.92 9.93 -18.25
C GLN A 131 5.12 8.78 -17.62
N CYS A 132 4.66 8.96 -16.38
CA CYS A 132 3.87 7.97 -15.67
C CYS A 132 2.49 7.80 -16.33
N THR A 133 2.20 6.60 -16.85
CA THR A 133 0.94 6.30 -17.56
C THR A 133 0.01 5.38 -16.78
N VAL A 134 0.46 4.77 -15.69
CA VAL A 134 -0.32 3.82 -14.90
C VAL A 134 -0.18 4.15 -13.41
N GLN A 135 -1.30 4.32 -12.72
CA GLN A 135 -1.34 4.46 -11.27
C GLN A 135 -1.92 3.20 -10.63
N LEU A 136 -1.23 2.68 -9.62
CA LEU A 136 -1.65 1.52 -8.84
C LEU A 136 -2.09 1.94 -7.43
N GLY A 137 -3.08 1.26 -6.86
CA GLY A 137 -3.51 1.49 -5.48
C GLY A 137 -4.42 0.38 -4.94
N GLY A 138 -4.87 0.52 -3.69
CA GLY A 138 -5.93 -0.33 -3.13
C GLY A 138 -7.30 -0.02 -3.75
N SER A 139 -8.28 -0.92 -3.59
CA SER A 139 -9.63 -0.73 -4.15
C SER A 139 -10.34 0.51 -3.61
N ASP A 140 -10.00 0.96 -2.40
CA ASP A 140 -10.45 2.22 -1.80
C ASP A 140 -9.98 3.47 -2.56
N GLN A 141 -8.92 3.35 -3.38
CA GLN A 141 -8.34 4.45 -4.17
C GLN A 141 -8.95 4.60 -5.56
N TRP A 142 -9.88 3.72 -5.97
CA TRP A 142 -10.46 3.72 -7.32
C TRP A 142 -11.01 5.09 -7.73
N GLY A 143 -11.74 5.74 -6.83
CA GLY A 143 -12.35 7.05 -7.10
C GLY A 143 -11.33 8.16 -7.34
N ASN A 144 -10.16 8.10 -6.70
CA ASN A 144 -9.13 9.13 -6.85
C ASN A 144 -8.25 8.86 -8.08
N ILE A 145 -7.92 7.59 -8.33
CA ILE A 145 -7.14 7.18 -9.51
C ILE A 145 -7.89 7.53 -10.80
N THR A 146 -9.19 7.21 -10.88
CA THR A 146 -10.02 7.53 -12.06
C THR A 146 -10.10 9.04 -12.30
N ALA A 147 -10.23 9.84 -11.25
CA ALA A 147 -10.19 11.30 -11.35
C ALA A 147 -8.85 11.82 -11.88
N GLY A 148 -7.73 11.20 -11.48
CA GLY A 148 -6.42 11.48 -12.04
C GLY A 148 -6.31 11.15 -13.53
N THR A 149 -6.82 9.98 -13.96
CA THR A 149 -6.83 9.61 -15.39
C THR A 149 -7.66 10.57 -16.23
N ASP A 150 -8.81 11.01 -15.71
CA ASP A 150 -9.66 12.01 -16.37
C ASP A 150 -8.99 13.37 -16.46
N LEU A 151 -8.28 13.79 -15.41
CA LEU A 151 -7.54 15.04 -15.41
C LEU A 151 -6.40 15.01 -16.44
N VAL A 152 -5.64 13.92 -16.53
CA VAL A 152 -4.61 13.73 -17.57
C VAL A 152 -5.22 13.87 -18.97
N ARG A 153 -6.36 13.23 -19.22
CA ARG A 153 -7.06 13.33 -20.51
C ARG A 153 -7.48 14.78 -20.82
N ARG A 154 -8.10 15.46 -19.86
CA ARG A 154 -8.63 16.83 -20.05
C ARG A 154 -7.54 17.89 -20.21
N VAL A 155 -6.44 17.75 -19.47
CA VAL A 155 -5.43 18.81 -19.33
C VAL A 155 -4.20 18.56 -20.20
N ALA A 156 -3.81 17.29 -20.40
CA ALA A 156 -2.66 16.93 -21.23
C ALA A 156 -3.04 16.27 -22.55
N GLY A 157 -4.33 15.98 -22.81
CA GLY A 157 -4.77 15.24 -24.00
C GLY A 157 -4.26 13.80 -24.04
N GLY A 158 -3.72 13.30 -22.92
CA GLY A 158 -3.03 12.02 -22.83
C GLY A 158 -3.95 10.85 -22.47
N LYS A 159 -3.40 9.64 -22.56
CA LYS A 159 -4.04 8.42 -22.06
C LYS A 159 -3.28 7.90 -20.84
N ALA A 160 -4.00 7.71 -19.75
CA ALA A 160 -3.50 7.14 -18.50
C ALA A 160 -4.46 6.04 -18.00
N PHE A 161 -3.95 5.14 -17.17
CA PHE A 161 -4.66 3.97 -16.70
C PHE A 161 -4.59 3.86 -15.18
N GLY A 162 -5.60 3.23 -14.60
CA GLY A 162 -5.67 2.90 -13.19
C GLY A 162 -5.77 1.39 -12.99
N VAL A 163 -5.03 0.87 -12.02
CA VAL A 163 -5.13 -0.53 -11.58
C VAL A 163 -5.33 -0.53 -10.08
N VAL A 164 -6.35 -1.23 -9.60
CA VAL A 164 -6.59 -1.39 -8.17
C VAL A 164 -6.53 -2.85 -7.77
N SER A 165 -5.90 -3.10 -6.62
CA SER A 165 -5.88 -4.40 -5.97
C SER A 165 -7.06 -4.51 -4.99
N PRO A 166 -7.67 -5.70 -4.84
CA PRO A 166 -8.75 -5.89 -3.88
C PRO A 166 -8.25 -5.67 -2.45
N LEU A 167 -9.15 -5.22 -1.57
CA LEU A 167 -8.89 -5.26 -0.13
C LEU A 167 -8.73 -6.71 0.31
N LEU A 168 -7.61 -7.00 0.97
CA LEU A 168 -7.36 -8.33 1.51
C LEU A 168 -8.16 -8.53 2.80
N THR A 169 -8.99 -9.55 2.79
CA THR A 169 -9.72 -10.09 3.94
C THR A 169 -9.29 -11.52 4.17
N ASN A 170 -9.26 -11.97 5.42
CA ASN A 170 -9.12 -13.39 5.69
C ASN A 170 -10.47 -14.11 5.54
N SER A 171 -10.44 -15.44 5.57
CA SER A 171 -11.60 -16.32 5.52
C SER A 171 -12.61 -16.10 6.65
N SER A 172 -12.20 -15.47 7.75
CA SER A 172 -13.06 -15.04 8.86
C SER A 172 -13.75 -13.70 8.63
N GLY A 173 -13.53 -13.04 7.48
CA GLY A 173 -14.09 -11.74 7.13
C GLY A 173 -13.42 -10.55 7.84
N THR A 174 -12.35 -10.78 8.61
CA THR A 174 -11.60 -9.69 9.24
C THR A 174 -10.55 -9.12 8.27
N LYS A 175 -10.26 -7.83 8.43
CA LYS A 175 -9.29 -7.13 7.57
C LYS A 175 -7.90 -7.70 7.79
N PHE A 176 -7.20 -8.02 6.69
CA PHE A 176 -5.82 -8.50 6.73
C PHE A 176 -4.89 -7.53 7.48
N GLY A 177 -4.00 -8.08 8.31
CA GLY A 177 -2.99 -7.31 9.06
C GLY A 177 -3.46 -6.69 10.39
N LYS A 178 -4.73 -6.88 10.78
CA LYS A 178 -5.18 -6.60 12.15
C LYS A 178 -5.11 -7.87 13.00
N THR A 179 -4.26 -7.85 14.01
CA THR A 179 -4.21 -8.88 15.06
C THR A 179 -4.85 -8.36 16.34
N GLU A 180 -5.13 -9.23 17.30
CA GLU A 180 -5.58 -8.82 18.64
C GLU A 180 -4.54 -7.91 19.34
N ALA A 181 -3.25 -8.10 19.02
CA ALA A 181 -2.14 -7.29 19.52
C ALA A 181 -1.93 -5.97 18.73
N GLY A 182 -2.73 -5.70 17.70
CA GLY A 182 -2.64 -4.50 16.86
C GLY A 182 -2.11 -4.78 15.44
N ASN A 183 -1.44 -3.79 14.86
CA ASN A 183 -0.93 -3.85 13.49
C ASN A 183 0.36 -4.69 13.42
N VAL A 184 0.55 -5.38 12.30
CA VAL A 184 1.82 -6.02 11.95
C VAL A 184 2.65 -5.02 11.16
N TRP A 185 3.71 -4.49 11.76
CA TRP A 185 4.59 -3.49 11.15
C TRP A 185 5.72 -4.16 10.36
N LEU A 186 6.23 -3.47 9.34
CA LEU A 186 7.43 -3.90 8.60
C LEU A 186 8.73 -3.53 9.35
N ASP A 187 8.64 -2.57 10.26
CA ASP A 187 9.76 -2.12 11.08
C ASP A 187 10.08 -3.17 12.16
N PRO A 188 11.31 -3.70 12.21
CA PRO A 188 11.70 -4.72 13.20
C PRO A 188 11.65 -4.24 14.65
N GLU A 189 11.70 -2.92 14.91
CA GLU A 189 11.57 -2.36 16.27
C GLU A 189 10.11 -2.33 16.74
N LEU A 190 9.17 -2.19 15.82
CA LEU A 190 7.73 -2.19 16.12
C LEU A 190 7.12 -3.59 16.06
N THR A 191 7.64 -4.45 15.18
CA THR A 191 7.25 -5.86 15.10
C THR A 191 8.50 -6.68 14.83
N SER A 192 8.98 -7.37 15.87
CA SER A 192 10.19 -8.19 15.74
C SER A 192 10.09 -9.19 14.58
N PRO A 193 11.21 -9.54 13.91
CA PRO A 193 11.20 -10.52 12.82
C PRO A 193 10.57 -11.86 13.22
N PHE A 194 10.71 -12.28 14.48
CA PHE A 194 10.04 -13.45 15.02
C PHE A 194 8.51 -13.29 15.03
N ALA A 195 7.99 -12.19 15.59
CA ALA A 195 6.55 -11.91 15.62
C ALA A 195 5.98 -11.77 14.20
N PHE A 196 6.70 -11.11 13.30
CA PHE A 196 6.36 -10.99 11.89
C PHE A 196 6.27 -12.37 11.22
N TYR A 197 7.28 -13.21 11.40
CA TYR A 197 7.29 -14.58 10.88
C TYR A 197 6.14 -15.42 11.42
N GLN A 198 5.88 -15.36 12.74
CA GLN A 198 4.79 -16.08 13.38
C GLN A 198 3.41 -15.66 12.86
N PHE A 199 3.21 -14.37 12.58
CA PHE A 199 1.97 -13.89 11.96
C PHE A 199 1.68 -14.65 10.65
N TRP A 200 2.68 -14.84 9.79
CA TRP A 200 2.53 -15.57 8.54
C TRP A 200 2.40 -17.08 8.72
N VAL A 201 3.17 -17.69 9.65
CA VAL A 201 3.06 -19.12 9.96
C VAL A 201 1.66 -19.49 10.46
N ASN A 202 1.01 -18.57 11.17
CA ASN A 202 -0.33 -18.75 11.73
C ASN A 202 -1.47 -18.44 10.75
N THR A 203 -1.16 -18.24 9.46
CA THR A 203 -2.20 -18.08 8.41
C THR A 203 -3.10 -19.32 8.34
N ASP A 204 -4.41 -19.10 8.22
CA ASP A 204 -5.42 -20.15 8.04
C ASP A 204 -5.16 -20.93 6.74
N ASP A 205 -5.40 -22.25 6.75
CA ASP A 205 -5.21 -23.11 5.57
C ASP A 205 -6.06 -22.64 4.38
N ARG A 206 -7.22 -22.02 4.63
CA ARG A 206 -8.13 -21.47 3.60
C ARG A 206 -7.55 -20.23 2.92
N ASP A 207 -6.64 -19.52 3.58
CA ASP A 207 -6.13 -18.22 3.14
C ASP A 207 -4.71 -18.32 2.55
N VAL A 208 -3.89 -19.27 3.03
CA VAL A 208 -2.45 -19.33 2.73
C VAL A 208 -2.14 -19.39 1.23
N MET A 209 -2.93 -20.12 0.45
CA MET A 209 -2.71 -20.23 -0.99
C MET A 209 -3.04 -18.92 -1.73
N GLY A 210 -4.04 -18.18 -1.26
CA GLY A 210 -4.33 -16.84 -1.77
C GLY A 210 -3.19 -15.87 -1.42
N PHE A 211 -2.71 -15.92 -0.18
CA PHE A 211 -1.63 -15.06 0.30
C PHE A 211 -0.29 -15.36 -0.39
N LEU A 212 0.02 -16.62 -0.69
CA LEU A 212 1.18 -16.97 -1.53
C LEU A 212 1.11 -16.27 -2.89
N ARG A 213 -0.04 -16.31 -3.57
CA ARG A 213 -0.21 -15.65 -4.89
C ARG A 213 -0.15 -14.13 -4.80
N CYS A 214 -0.60 -13.53 -3.69
CA CYS A 214 -0.60 -12.08 -3.52
C CYS A 214 0.75 -11.53 -3.06
N PHE A 215 1.41 -12.22 -2.13
CA PHE A 215 2.58 -11.68 -1.44
C PHE A 215 3.88 -12.26 -1.95
N SER A 216 3.97 -13.52 -2.35
CA SER A 216 5.25 -14.13 -2.75
C SER A 216 5.65 -13.79 -4.19
N LEU A 217 6.92 -14.06 -4.55
CA LEU A 217 7.38 -14.03 -5.94
C LEU A 217 7.47 -15.43 -6.58
N LEU A 218 6.92 -16.45 -5.92
CA LEU A 218 6.88 -17.82 -6.42
C LEU A 218 6.08 -17.91 -7.72
N SER A 219 6.52 -18.79 -8.61
CA SER A 219 5.81 -19.13 -9.84
C SER A 219 4.53 -19.90 -9.54
N GLN A 220 3.59 -19.90 -10.50
CA GLN A 220 2.37 -20.68 -10.38
C GLN A 220 2.64 -22.19 -10.25
N SER A 221 3.74 -22.69 -10.81
CA SER A 221 4.16 -24.08 -10.65
C SER A 221 4.56 -24.38 -9.20
N GLU A 222 5.43 -23.56 -8.61
CA GLU A 222 5.87 -23.70 -7.22
C GLU A 222 4.68 -23.60 -6.25
N ILE A 223 3.75 -22.68 -6.51
CA ILE A 223 2.52 -22.56 -5.72
C ILE A 223 1.64 -23.80 -5.87
N GLY A 224 1.53 -24.39 -7.06
CA GLY A 224 0.79 -25.63 -7.30
C GLY A 224 1.39 -26.84 -6.57
N GLU A 225 2.71 -26.94 -6.50
CA GLU A 225 3.41 -27.98 -5.72
C GLU A 225 3.15 -27.82 -4.22
N LEU A 226 3.21 -26.59 -3.70
CA LEU A 226 2.86 -26.29 -2.31
C LEU A 226 1.40 -26.63 -2.00
N GLU A 227 0.48 -26.39 -2.94
CA GLU A 227 -0.94 -26.74 -2.79
C GLU A 227 -1.13 -28.24 -2.62
N GLN A 228 -0.48 -29.05 -3.47
CA GLN A 228 -0.53 -30.51 -3.39
C GLN A 228 0.09 -31.04 -2.09
N ALA A 229 1.25 -30.50 -1.70
CA ALA A 229 1.93 -30.89 -0.47
C ALA A 229 1.10 -30.56 0.79
N THR A 230 0.49 -29.37 0.82
CA THR A 230 -0.41 -28.97 1.93
C THR A 230 -1.69 -29.80 1.96
N GLN A 231 -2.23 -30.24 0.81
CA GLN A 231 -3.39 -31.14 0.81
C GLN A 231 -3.03 -32.55 1.33
N ALA A 232 -1.83 -33.04 1.03
CA ALA A 232 -1.38 -34.35 1.47
C ALA A 232 -1.03 -34.38 2.97
N GLU A 233 -0.39 -33.32 3.48
CA GLU A 233 0.16 -33.26 4.83
C GLU A 233 -0.12 -31.88 5.48
N PRO A 234 -1.40 -31.51 5.71
CA PRO A 234 -1.78 -30.18 6.21
C PRO A 234 -1.16 -29.86 7.57
N GLU A 235 -0.95 -30.87 8.42
CA GLU A 235 -0.34 -30.73 9.75
C GLU A 235 1.11 -30.23 9.69
N LYS A 236 1.80 -30.41 8.56
CA LYS A 236 3.18 -29.92 8.39
C LYS A 236 3.27 -28.41 8.13
N ARG A 237 2.14 -27.77 7.76
CA ARG A 237 2.02 -26.33 7.48
C ARG A 237 3.06 -25.83 6.47
N ILE A 238 3.29 -26.60 5.40
CA ILE A 238 4.35 -26.36 4.43
C ILE A 238 4.14 -25.03 3.70
N ALA A 239 2.92 -24.78 3.19
CA ALA A 239 2.57 -23.52 2.53
C ALA A 239 2.75 -22.30 3.45
N GLN A 240 2.39 -22.41 4.73
CA GLN A 240 2.52 -21.29 5.68
C GLN A 240 3.98 -20.98 6.00
N LYS A 241 4.80 -22.02 6.16
CA LYS A 241 6.25 -21.85 6.34
C LYS A 241 6.88 -21.21 5.10
N ALA A 242 6.52 -21.67 3.90
CA ALA A 242 6.99 -21.07 2.65
C ALA A 242 6.57 -19.60 2.52
N LEU A 243 5.33 -19.27 2.85
CA LEU A 243 4.84 -17.88 2.88
C LEU A 243 5.62 -17.03 3.89
N ALA A 244 5.76 -17.53 5.12
CA ALA A 244 6.47 -16.83 6.18
C ALA A 244 7.94 -16.60 5.83
N ASP A 245 8.59 -17.61 5.26
CA ASP A 245 9.98 -17.53 4.82
C ASP A 245 10.15 -16.44 3.76
N GLU A 246 9.33 -16.45 2.70
CA GLU A 246 9.48 -15.53 1.58
C GLU A 246 9.10 -14.08 1.93
N VAL A 247 8.07 -13.86 2.75
CA VAL A 247 7.74 -12.49 3.16
C VAL A 247 8.76 -11.96 4.17
N THR A 248 9.20 -12.79 5.12
CA THR A 248 10.19 -12.37 6.14
C THR A 248 11.56 -12.13 5.51
N HIS A 249 11.98 -12.96 4.55
CA HIS A 249 13.22 -12.74 3.81
C HIS A 249 13.23 -11.39 3.09
N ARG A 250 12.13 -11.05 2.39
CA ARG A 250 12.07 -9.79 1.66
C ARG A 250 11.98 -8.58 2.58
N VAL A 251 11.26 -8.67 3.70
CA VAL A 251 11.09 -7.53 4.63
C VAL A 251 12.31 -7.33 5.53
N HIS A 252 12.88 -8.41 6.07
CA HIS A 252 13.92 -8.35 7.10
C HIS A 252 15.27 -8.95 6.67
N GLY A 253 15.40 -9.32 5.40
CA GLY A 253 16.61 -9.93 4.85
C GLY A 253 16.87 -11.34 5.39
N GLU A 254 18.00 -11.91 4.95
CA GLU A 254 18.42 -13.25 5.34
C GLU A 254 18.69 -13.36 6.85
N THR A 255 19.31 -12.35 7.45
CA THR A 255 19.59 -12.32 8.90
C THR A 255 18.30 -12.31 9.72
N GLY A 256 17.30 -11.51 9.32
CA GLY A 256 16.01 -11.45 9.98
C GLY A 256 15.26 -12.78 9.90
N LEU A 257 15.24 -13.40 8.71
CA LEU A 257 14.66 -14.72 8.52
C LEU A 257 15.35 -15.79 9.37
N ALA A 258 16.68 -15.85 9.35
CA ALA A 258 17.45 -16.83 10.11
C ALA A 258 17.19 -16.69 11.62
N SER A 259 17.14 -15.45 12.12
CA SER A 259 16.79 -15.14 13.51
C SER A 259 15.38 -15.62 13.86
N ALA A 260 14.39 -15.31 13.01
CA ALA A 260 13.01 -15.72 13.22
C ALA A 260 12.85 -17.25 13.25
N ARG A 261 13.43 -17.96 12.28
CA ARG A 261 13.42 -19.44 12.23
C ARG A 261 14.08 -20.06 13.47
N LYS A 262 15.20 -19.51 13.94
CA LYS A 262 15.89 -19.98 15.15
C LYS A 262 15.00 -19.79 16.38
N ALA A 263 14.40 -18.62 16.55
CA ALA A 263 13.50 -18.34 17.66
C ALA A 263 12.26 -19.26 17.64
N THR A 264 11.66 -19.48 16.46
CA THR A 264 10.54 -20.43 16.31
C THR A 264 10.91 -21.85 16.72
N ARG A 265 12.09 -22.34 16.32
CA ARG A 265 12.53 -23.68 16.71
C ARG A 265 12.68 -23.81 18.22
N LEU A 266 13.36 -22.86 18.86
CA LEU A 266 13.56 -22.85 20.31
C LEU A 266 12.24 -22.72 21.08
N PHE A 267 11.31 -21.90 20.58
CA PHE A 267 9.99 -21.75 21.18
C PHE A 267 9.19 -23.06 21.16
N LEU A 268 9.19 -23.78 20.02
CA LEU A 268 8.54 -25.08 19.91
C LEU A 268 9.21 -26.12 20.81
N GLU A 269 10.54 -26.22 20.79
CA GLU A 269 11.31 -27.14 21.65
C GLU A 269 11.05 -26.89 23.15
N GLY A 270 10.94 -25.61 23.55
CA GLY A 270 10.63 -25.23 24.93
C GLY A 270 9.21 -25.56 25.38
N ILE A 271 8.23 -25.58 24.46
CA ILE A 271 6.86 -26.04 24.75
C ILE A 271 6.80 -27.56 24.95
N TYR A 272 7.59 -28.34 24.20
CA TYR A 272 7.62 -29.80 24.34
C TYR A 272 8.39 -30.31 25.57
N GLN A 273 9.10 -29.42 26.29
CA GLN A 273 9.86 -29.76 27.49
C GLN A 273 9.21 -29.28 28.81
N GLY A 274 8.07 -28.58 28.76
CA GLY A 274 7.32 -28.10 29.93
C GLY A 274 5.94 -28.72 30.04
#